data_AF-G8RSS1-F1
#
_entry.id   AF-G8RSS1-F1
#
_cell.length_a   1.000
_cell.length_b   1.000
_cell.length_c   1.000
_cell.angle_alpha   90.00
_cell.angle_beta   90.00
_cell.angle_gamma   90.00
#
_symmetry.space_group_name_H-M   'P 1'
#
loop_
_entity.id
_entity.type
_entity.pdbx_description
1 polymer ?
#
loop_
_entity_poly.entity_id
_entity_poly.type
_entity_poly.pdbx_seq_one_letter_code
_entity_poly.pdbx_strand_id
1 'polypeptide(L)'
;MTDQKDFGPEPTGGSATVAIAWLPAGDYEQATTLWPDFAGSDRVAGPDGRLPHTQYCRTMQQILVDYAEAGIPGGLVIAPVRVAPFTAWCAERRYQPDSAESRAEYAAHLARTADPALIAWPPDRNQPCWCGSGRKYKKCCAATISVDIDQDR
;
A
#
# COMPACT_ATOMS: atom_id res chain seq x y z
N MET A 1 -53.23 6.09 21.25
CA MET A 1 -52.18 7.11 21.15
C MET A 1 -51.50 7.17 22.50
N THR A 2 -50.28 6.67 22.67
CA THR A 2 -49.10 7.17 21.98
C THR A 2 -48.14 6.05 21.59
N ASP A 3 -47.75 6.09 20.32
CA ASP A 3 -46.71 5.33 19.64
C ASP A 3 -45.34 5.60 20.29
N GLN A 4 -44.71 4.58 20.87
CA GLN A 4 -43.31 4.68 21.29
C GLN A 4 -42.50 3.78 20.36
N LYS A 5 -41.90 4.44 19.36
CA LYS A 5 -41.01 3.86 18.37
C LYS A 5 -39.86 3.11 19.03
N ASP A 6 -39.69 1.89 18.56
CA ASP A 6 -38.50 1.08 18.66
C ASP A 6 -37.29 1.87 18.12
N PHE A 7 -36.30 2.13 18.97
CA PHE A 7 -34.98 2.60 18.56
C PHE A 7 -34.01 1.42 18.67
N GLY A 8 -34.09 0.51 17.71
CA GLY A 8 -32.96 -0.38 17.44
C GLY A 8 -31.72 0.44 17.07
N PRO A 9 -30.52 0.11 17.59
CA PRO A 9 -29.32 0.78 17.14
C PRO A 9 -29.11 0.51 15.65
N GLU A 10 -29.03 1.60 14.87
CA GLU A 10 -28.66 1.53 13.45
C GLU A 10 -27.25 0.93 13.31
N PRO A 11 -26.99 0.07 12.31
CA PRO A 11 -25.65 -0.46 12.10
C PRO A 11 -24.74 0.63 11.50
N THR A 12 -24.17 1.50 12.33
CA THR A 12 -23.00 2.32 11.94
C THR A 12 -21.75 1.45 11.98
N GLY A 13 -21.64 0.57 10.99
CA GLY A 13 -20.46 -0.24 10.71
C GLY A 13 -19.90 0.11 9.34
N GLY A 14 -19.53 1.38 9.14
CA GLY A 14 -18.79 1.77 7.94
C GLY A 14 -17.44 1.07 7.95
N SER A 15 -17.30 0.04 7.13
CA SER A 15 -16.10 -0.78 7.10
C SER A 15 -14.90 0.09 6.72
N ALA A 16 -13.97 0.29 7.64
CA ALA A 16 -12.82 1.17 7.41
C ALA A 16 -11.86 0.50 6.43
N THR A 17 -11.76 1.05 5.22
CA THR A 17 -10.76 0.64 4.24
C THR A 17 -9.36 0.86 4.80
N VAL A 18 -8.51 -0.17 4.73
CA VAL A 18 -7.12 -0.08 5.16
C VAL A 18 -6.25 0.37 3.98
N ALA A 19 -5.43 1.40 4.22
CA ALA A 19 -4.55 1.97 3.23
C ALA A 19 -3.09 1.60 3.50
N ILE A 20 -2.45 0.99 2.51
CA ILE A 20 -1.04 0.60 2.60
C ILE A 20 -0.18 1.61 1.83
N ALA A 21 0.74 2.26 2.53
CA ALA A 21 1.70 3.20 1.96
C ALA A 21 2.67 2.49 1.01
N TRP A 22 2.81 3.01 -0.22
CA TRP A 22 3.75 2.50 -1.21
C TRP A 22 4.45 3.65 -1.93
N LEU A 23 5.76 3.52 -2.18
CA LEU A 23 6.51 4.49 -2.96
C LEU A 23 6.61 4.09 -4.44
N PRO A 24 6.09 4.92 -5.36
CA PRO A 24 6.27 4.70 -6.79
C PRO A 24 7.72 4.83 -7.25
N ALA A 25 8.02 4.35 -8.45
CA ALA A 25 9.32 4.57 -9.07
C ALA A 25 9.62 6.08 -9.21
N GLY A 26 10.88 6.47 -9.06
CA GLY A 26 11.35 7.84 -8.91
C GLY A 26 11.28 8.31 -7.46
N ASP A 27 10.10 8.22 -6.83
CA ASP A 27 9.91 8.57 -5.43
C ASP A 27 10.61 7.60 -4.47
N TYR A 28 10.62 6.30 -4.81
CA TYR A 28 11.32 5.27 -4.06
C TYR A 28 12.83 5.56 -3.99
N GLU A 29 13.47 5.83 -5.13
CA GLU A 29 14.89 6.13 -5.22
C GLU A 29 15.22 7.41 -4.44
N GLN A 30 14.40 8.45 -4.59
CA GLN A 30 14.55 9.69 -3.86
C GLN A 30 14.43 9.48 -2.35
N ALA A 31 13.40 8.75 -1.90
CA ALA A 31 13.21 8.42 -0.49
C ALA A 31 14.39 7.64 0.09
N THR A 32 14.94 6.66 -0.64
CA THR A 32 16.11 5.91 -0.14
C THR A 32 17.36 6.77 0.06
N THR A 33 17.41 7.96 -0.57
CA THR A 33 18.50 8.92 -0.40
C THR A 33 18.22 9.90 0.74
N LEU A 34 16.95 10.30 0.91
CA LEU A 34 16.55 11.31 1.89
C LEU A 34 16.29 10.74 3.29
N TRP A 35 15.90 9.47 3.38
CA TRP A 35 15.29 8.86 4.56
C TRP A 35 16.06 7.60 4.95
N PRO A 36 17.11 7.72 5.79
CA PRO A 36 17.93 6.61 6.26
C PRO A 36 17.16 5.46 6.91
N ASP A 37 16.14 5.72 7.74
CA ASP A 37 15.37 4.67 8.39
C ASP A 37 14.52 3.89 7.37
N PHE A 38 13.94 4.60 6.39
CA PHE A 38 13.29 3.94 5.25
C PHE A 38 14.28 3.09 4.45
N ALA A 39 15.45 3.65 4.12
CA ALA A 39 16.50 2.99 3.35
C ALA A 39 17.03 1.73 4.04
N GLY A 40 17.15 1.76 5.37
CA GLY A 40 17.62 0.64 6.19
C GLY A 40 16.56 -0.40 6.54
N SER A 41 15.28 -0.17 6.21
CA SER A 41 14.22 -1.12 6.55
C SER A 41 14.32 -2.43 5.76
N ASP A 42 13.83 -3.54 6.33
CA ASP A 42 13.83 -4.88 5.70
C ASP A 42 13.09 -4.95 4.35
N ARG A 43 12.30 -3.91 4.02
CA ARG A 43 11.59 -3.78 2.74
C ARG A 43 12.44 -3.17 1.63
N VAL A 44 13.56 -2.54 1.99
CA VAL A 44 14.33 -1.64 1.14
C VAL A 44 15.80 -2.02 1.14
N ALA A 45 16.35 -2.46 2.27
CA ALA A 45 17.70 -2.99 2.38
C ALA A 45 17.72 -4.50 2.09
N GLY A 46 18.79 -4.93 1.43
CA GLY A 46 19.15 -6.33 1.23
C GLY A 46 20.63 -6.56 1.54
N PRO A 47 21.11 -7.81 1.40
CA PRO A 47 22.50 -8.17 1.73
C PRO A 47 23.53 -7.39 0.90
N ASP A 48 23.19 -7.05 -0.35
CA ASP A 48 24.07 -6.34 -1.28
C ASP A 48 23.76 -4.82 -1.35
N GLY A 49 23.03 -4.29 -0.37
CA GLY A 49 22.58 -2.91 -0.33
C GLY A 49 21.12 -2.73 -0.73
N ARG A 50 20.76 -1.53 -1.20
CA ARG A 50 19.37 -1.18 -1.52
C ARG A 50 18.79 -2.11 -2.60
N LEU A 51 17.63 -2.68 -2.32
CA LEU A 51 16.86 -3.50 -3.25
C LEU A 51 16.39 -2.67 -4.48
N PRO A 52 16.26 -3.28 -5.66
CA PRO A 52 15.61 -2.61 -6.78
C PRO A 52 14.10 -2.41 -6.51
N HIS A 53 13.51 -1.37 -7.10
CA HIS A 53 12.08 -1.04 -6.93
C HIS A 53 11.14 -2.22 -7.23
N THR A 54 11.50 -3.08 -8.20
CA THR A 54 10.73 -4.28 -8.53
C THR A 54 10.67 -5.29 -7.39
N GLN A 55 11.75 -5.43 -6.60
CA GLN A 55 11.79 -6.31 -5.44
C GLN A 55 11.04 -5.69 -4.26
N TYR A 56 11.20 -4.38 -4.02
CA TYR A 56 10.37 -3.63 -3.08
C TYR A 56 8.87 -3.82 -3.37
N CYS A 57 8.45 -3.72 -4.63
CA CYS A 57 7.05 -3.95 -5.02
C CYS A 57 6.58 -5.40 -4.76
N ARG A 58 7.46 -6.39 -4.86
CA ARG A 58 7.12 -7.79 -4.51
C ARG A 58 6.92 -7.96 -3.01
N THR A 59 7.78 -7.35 -2.20
CA THR A 59 7.61 -7.34 -0.73
C THR A 59 6.30 -6.65 -0.35
N MET A 60 5.97 -5.52 -0.98
CA MET A 60 4.70 -4.82 -0.74
C MET A 60 3.49 -5.65 -1.22
N GLN A 61 3.60 -6.40 -2.31
CA GLN A 61 2.57 -7.36 -2.73
C GLN A 61 2.32 -8.42 -1.66
N GLN A 62 3.38 -8.99 -1.08
CA GLN A 62 3.26 -10.01 -0.03
C GLN A 62 2.53 -9.44 1.18
N ILE A 63 2.92 -8.25 1.63
CA ILE A 63 2.23 -7.56 2.73
C ILE A 63 0.73 -7.38 2.44
N LEU A 64 0.37 -6.95 1.22
CA LEU A 64 -1.03 -6.78 0.83
C LEU A 64 -1.80 -8.11 0.87
N VAL A 65 -1.18 -9.21 0.42
CA VAL A 65 -1.75 -10.55 0.51
C VAL A 65 -1.94 -10.97 1.97
N ASP A 66 -0.93 -10.76 2.82
CA ASP A 66 -1.01 -11.11 4.25
C ASP A 66 -2.16 -10.35 4.95
N TYR A 67 -2.33 -9.05 4.66
CA TYR A 67 -3.47 -8.28 5.16
C TYR A 67 -4.81 -8.80 4.64
N ALA A 68 -4.88 -9.23 3.38
CA ALA A 68 -6.11 -9.75 2.80
C ALA A 68 -6.50 -11.11 3.42
N GLU A 69 -5.52 -11.99 3.62
CA GLU A 69 -5.71 -13.30 4.25
C GLU A 69 -6.07 -13.19 5.74
N ALA A 70 -5.61 -12.13 6.41
CA ALA A 70 -6.02 -11.80 7.78
C ALA A 70 -7.49 -11.35 7.90
N GLY A 71 -8.21 -11.18 6.78
CA GLY A 71 -9.66 -10.94 6.77
C GLY A 71 -10.06 -9.52 7.17
N ILE A 72 -9.25 -8.52 6.81
CA ILE A 72 -9.52 -7.11 7.16
C ILE A 72 -10.87 -6.65 6.57
N PRO A 73 -11.81 -6.19 7.41
CA PRO A 73 -13.10 -5.69 6.94
C PRO A 73 -12.93 -4.33 6.26
N GLY A 74 -13.41 -4.18 5.02
CA GLY A 74 -13.52 -2.86 4.34
C GLY A 74 -12.63 -2.68 3.11
N GLY A 75 -11.93 -3.74 2.72
CA GLY A 75 -11.06 -3.75 1.55
C GLY A 75 -9.72 -3.07 1.80
N LEU A 76 -8.82 -3.26 0.84
CA LEU A 76 -7.48 -2.69 0.84
C LEU A 76 -7.33 -1.70 -0.30
N VAL A 77 -6.68 -0.58 -0.01
CA VAL A 77 -6.21 0.36 -1.03
C VAL A 77 -4.71 0.57 -0.87
N ILE A 78 -4.05 0.84 -1.97
CA ILE A 78 -2.66 1.25 -2.00
C ILE A 78 -2.64 2.77 -2.09
N ALA A 79 -1.87 3.40 -1.20
CA ALA A 79 -1.68 4.84 -1.15
C ALA A 79 -0.30 5.21 -1.73
N PRO A 80 -0.23 5.84 -2.92
CA PRO A 80 1.03 6.29 -3.49
C PRO A 80 1.63 7.44 -2.67
N VAL A 81 2.73 7.17 -1.98
CA VAL A 81 3.50 8.18 -1.24
C VAL A 81 4.49 8.82 -2.20
N ARG A 82 4.16 10.03 -2.65
CA ARG A 82 5.06 10.90 -3.41
C ARG A 82 5.91 11.72 -2.43
N VAL A 83 7.23 11.77 -2.62
CA VAL A 83 8.18 12.35 -1.66
C VAL A 83 7.85 13.81 -1.35
N ALA A 84 7.64 14.63 -2.38
CA ALA A 84 7.42 16.06 -2.21
C ALA A 84 6.12 16.39 -1.42
N PRO A 85 4.91 15.94 -1.82
CA PRO A 85 3.70 16.26 -1.07
C PRO A 85 3.67 15.59 0.31
N PHE A 86 4.22 14.39 0.46
CA PHE A 86 4.33 13.76 1.78
C PHE A 86 5.23 14.55 2.72
N THR A 87 6.40 15.01 2.24
CA THR A 87 7.31 15.83 3.05
C THR A 87 6.67 17.15 3.45
N ALA A 88 5.95 17.81 2.54
CA ALA A 88 5.20 19.02 2.85
C ALA A 88 4.11 18.78 3.91
N TRP A 89 3.34 17.71 3.75
CA TRP A 89 2.31 17.30 4.72
C TRP A 89 2.89 17.02 6.10
N CYS A 90 4.05 16.34 6.16
CA CYS A 90 4.77 16.10 7.41
C CYS A 90 5.22 17.40 8.07
N ALA A 91 5.77 18.34 7.30
CA ALA A 91 6.23 19.62 7.83
C ALA A 91 5.09 20.45 8.45
N GLU A 92 3.93 20.50 7.78
CA GLU A 92 2.73 21.19 8.29
C GLU A 92 2.24 20.62 9.64
N ARG A 93 2.33 19.30 9.80
CA ARG A 93 1.78 18.56 10.96
C ARG A 93 2.83 18.15 11.99
N ARG A 94 4.10 18.52 11.75
CA ARG A 94 5.26 18.18 12.58
C ARG A 94 5.50 16.67 12.72
N TYR A 95 5.18 15.90 11.67
CA TYR A 95 5.57 14.49 11.55
C TYR A 95 7.01 14.36 11.00
N GLN A 96 7.64 13.21 11.25
CA GLN A 96 8.98 12.91 10.74
C GLN A 96 8.87 12.10 9.43
N PRO A 97 9.28 12.63 8.26
CA PRO A 97 9.08 11.95 6.99
C PRO A 97 9.86 10.62 6.85
N ASP A 98 10.96 10.45 7.59
CA ASP A 98 11.68 9.17 7.61
C ASP A 98 10.95 8.06 8.41
N SER A 99 9.95 8.43 9.24
CA SER A 99 9.21 7.47 10.05
C SER A 99 8.21 6.63 9.24
N ALA A 100 8.21 5.31 9.49
CA ALA A 100 7.21 4.39 8.95
C ALA A 100 5.80 4.72 9.43
N GLU A 101 5.65 5.17 10.68
CA GLU A 101 4.39 5.60 11.26
C GLU A 101 3.84 6.83 10.53
N SER A 102 4.70 7.80 10.20
CA SER A 102 4.29 8.98 9.44
C SER A 102 3.80 8.61 8.04
N ARG A 103 4.44 7.64 7.37
CA ARG A 103 3.95 7.11 6.08
C ARG A 103 2.60 6.40 6.22
N ALA A 104 2.39 5.62 7.28
CA ALA A 104 1.12 4.95 7.54
C ALA A 104 -0.02 5.97 7.82
N GLU A 105 0.25 6.99 8.64
CA GLU A 105 -0.71 8.07 8.91
C GLU A 105 -1.05 8.87 7.65
N TYR A 106 -0.07 9.12 6.79
CA TYR A 106 -0.32 9.76 5.50
C TYR A 106 -1.18 8.90 4.58
N ALA A 107 -0.93 7.59 4.49
CA ALA A 107 -1.77 6.68 3.72
C ALA A 107 -3.23 6.65 4.24
N ALA A 108 -3.40 6.62 5.57
CA ALA A 108 -4.71 6.69 6.20
C ALA A 108 -5.39 8.05 5.94
N HIS A 109 -4.63 9.15 5.94
CA HIS A 109 -5.13 10.47 5.57
C HIS A 109 -5.65 10.48 4.13
N LEU A 110 -4.88 9.99 3.15
CA LEU A 110 -5.28 9.91 1.76
C LEU A 110 -6.58 9.10 1.59
N ALA A 111 -6.71 7.98 2.29
CA ALA A 111 -7.94 7.17 2.30
C ALA A 111 -9.14 7.91 2.89
N ARG A 112 -8.98 8.57 4.04
CA ARG A 112 -10.06 9.36 4.68
C ARG A 112 -10.54 10.52 3.80
N THR A 113 -9.63 11.11 3.03
CA THR A 113 -9.95 12.22 2.12
C THR A 113 -10.37 11.74 0.72
N ALA A 114 -10.46 10.43 0.49
CA ALA A 114 -10.76 9.82 -0.80
C ALA A 114 -9.87 10.38 -1.93
N ASP A 115 -8.56 10.43 -1.70
CA ASP A 115 -7.61 10.94 -2.69
C ASP A 115 -7.74 10.17 -4.02
N PRO A 116 -7.85 10.86 -5.17
CA PRO A 116 -8.09 10.21 -6.46
C PRO A 116 -6.92 9.35 -6.95
N ALA A 117 -5.73 9.47 -6.37
CA ALA A 117 -4.58 8.65 -6.70
C ALA A 117 -4.56 7.30 -5.96
N LEU A 118 -5.47 7.05 -5.02
CA LEU A 118 -5.60 5.75 -4.37
C LEU A 118 -5.86 4.65 -5.40
N ILE A 119 -5.19 3.52 -5.23
CA ILE A 119 -5.32 2.37 -6.11
C ILE A 119 -6.09 1.27 -5.38
N ALA A 120 -7.25 0.89 -5.90
CA ALA A 120 -8.00 -0.25 -5.37
C ALA A 120 -7.19 -1.54 -5.51
N TRP A 121 -7.13 -2.33 -4.43
CA TRP A 121 -6.45 -3.62 -4.43
C TRP A 121 -7.39 -4.76 -3.99
N PRO A 122 -7.36 -5.92 -4.66
CA PRO A 122 -6.51 -6.24 -5.81
C PRO A 122 -7.03 -5.60 -7.12
N PRO A 123 -6.14 -5.16 -8.03
CA PRO A 123 -6.54 -4.87 -9.39
C PRO A 123 -7.16 -6.10 -10.07
N ASP A 124 -8.01 -5.87 -11.07
CA ASP A 124 -8.47 -6.96 -11.94
C ASP A 124 -7.30 -7.62 -12.66
N ARG A 125 -7.42 -8.94 -12.92
CA ARG A 125 -6.34 -9.77 -13.48
C ARG A 125 -5.69 -9.22 -14.76
N ASN A 126 -6.46 -8.56 -15.62
CA ASN A 126 -5.98 -8.01 -16.89
C ASN A 126 -5.68 -6.50 -16.85
N GLN A 127 -5.99 -5.80 -15.76
CA GLN A 127 -5.68 -4.39 -15.60
C GLN A 127 -4.16 -4.19 -15.41
N PRO A 128 -3.64 -2.97 -15.67
CA PRO A 128 -2.27 -2.62 -15.34
C PRO A 128 -1.95 -2.94 -13.88
N CYS A 129 -0.74 -3.43 -13.64
CA CYS A 129 -0.27 -3.74 -12.30
C CYS A 129 -0.09 -2.45 -11.50
N TRP A 130 -0.54 -2.47 -10.24
CA TRP A 130 -0.48 -1.34 -9.31
C TRP A 130 0.95 -0.80 -9.10
N CYS A 131 1.97 -1.63 -9.30
CA CYS A 131 3.38 -1.23 -9.15
C CYS A 131 3.89 -0.27 -10.23
N GLY A 132 3.08 0.05 -11.24
CA GLY A 132 3.44 1.00 -12.31
C GLY A 132 4.25 0.40 -13.46
N SER A 133 4.42 -0.94 -13.52
CA SER A 133 5.19 -1.60 -14.58
C SER A 133 4.55 -1.59 -15.97
N GLY A 134 3.28 -1.19 -16.08
CA GLY A 134 2.48 -1.27 -17.32
C GLY A 134 2.06 -2.70 -17.72
N ARG A 135 2.58 -3.74 -17.06
CA ARG A 135 2.21 -5.15 -17.32
C ARG A 135 0.84 -5.46 -16.73
N LYS A 136 0.13 -6.44 -17.31
CA LYS A 136 -1.11 -6.99 -16.73
C LYS A 136 -0.84 -7.53 -15.31
N TYR A 137 -1.71 -7.23 -14.35
CA TYR A 137 -1.54 -7.58 -12.94
C TYR A 137 -1.24 -9.08 -12.73
N LYS A 138 -2.01 -9.97 -13.38
CA LYS A 138 -1.81 -11.44 -13.32
C LYS A 138 -0.46 -11.93 -13.85
N LYS A 139 0.26 -11.11 -14.62
CA LYS A 139 1.57 -11.39 -15.20
C LYS A 139 2.66 -10.54 -14.55
N CYS A 140 2.36 -9.86 -13.45
CA CYS A 140 3.30 -9.00 -12.72
C CYS A 140 3.25 -9.33 -11.22
N CYS A 141 2.74 -8.45 -10.35
CA CYS A 141 2.74 -8.70 -8.91
C CYS A 141 1.82 -9.85 -8.49
N ALA A 142 0.73 -10.12 -9.22
CA ALA A 142 -0.11 -11.30 -8.98
C ALA A 142 0.35 -12.55 -9.76
N ALA A 143 1.51 -12.51 -10.42
CA ALA A 143 2.12 -13.76 -10.84
C ALA A 143 2.54 -14.50 -9.57
N THR A 144 1.74 -15.47 -9.13
CA THR A 144 2.25 -16.57 -8.31
C THR A 144 3.54 -17.00 -9.00
N ILE A 145 4.63 -17.16 -8.24
CA ILE A 145 5.80 -17.85 -8.77
C ILE A 145 5.29 -19.24 -9.08
N SER A 146 4.80 -19.45 -10.30
CA SER A 146 4.71 -20.75 -10.91
C SER A 146 6.18 -21.16 -10.97
N VAL A 147 6.61 -21.85 -9.93
CA VAL A 147 7.61 -22.88 -10.08
C VAL A 147 7.06 -23.77 -11.17
N ASP A 148 7.42 -23.44 -12.41
CA ASP A 148 7.43 -24.40 -13.49
C ASP A 148 8.41 -25.47 -12.99
N ILE A 149 7.90 -26.47 -12.28
CA ILE A 149 8.52 -27.78 -12.22
C ILE A 149 8.29 -28.38 -13.61
N ASP A 150 8.97 -27.80 -14.58
CA ASP A 150 9.31 -28.43 -15.84
C ASP A 150 10.79 -28.78 -15.70
N GLN A 151 11.04 -29.80 -14.87
CA GLN A 151 12.30 -30.53 -14.95
C GLN A 151 12.08 -31.63 -15.99
N ASP A 152 12.23 -31.22 -17.24
CA ASP A 152 12.33 -32.08 -18.39
C ASP A 152 13.56 -33.00 -18.23
N ARG A 153 13.27 -34.30 -18.33
CA ARG A 153 14.15 -35.39 -18.78
C ARG A 153 15.11 -36.09 -17.81
#